data_AF-A0A4V1N1V9-F1
#
_entry.id   AF-A0A4V1N1V9-F1
#
_cell.length_a   1.000
_cell.length_b   1.000
_cell.length_c   1.000
_cell.angle_alpha   90.00
_cell.angle_beta   90.00
_cell.angle_gamma   90.00
#
_symmetry.space_group_name_H-M   'P 1'
#
loop_
_entity.id
_entity.type
_entity.pdbx_description
1 polymer ?
#
loop_
_entity_poly.entity_id
_entity_poly.type
_entity_poly.pdbx_seq_one_letter_code
_entity_poly.pdbx_strand_id
1 'polypeptide(L)'
;MENQTKLKILLERREYFKNLFPKIKGCNFRRDIEFGLPNTCPACGYFTLSERCSWQICPICFWEDEGQDDFDADTVYGGPNGKSSLTSYRINFFNEFEKFKTENKESESISELRLLEHYITSNEKDIVKVKVTMEKVLNDFEAKLLKF
;
A
#
# COMPACT_ATOMS: atom_id res chain seq x y z
N MET A 1 4.66 17.90 9.43
CA MET A 1 3.69 16.92 9.96
C MET A 1 4.40 16.01 10.93
N GLU A 2 3.80 15.72 12.09
CA GLU A 2 4.37 14.85 13.13
C GLU A 2 4.37 13.37 12.69
N ASN A 3 5.35 12.57 13.16
CA ASN A 3 5.47 11.16 12.78
C ASN A 3 4.22 10.34 13.12
N GLN A 4 3.56 10.62 14.24
CA GLN A 4 2.31 9.96 14.62
C GLN A 4 1.20 10.19 13.58
N THR A 5 1.07 11.42 13.07
CA THR A 5 0.11 11.73 12.01
C THR A 5 0.42 10.99 10.71
N LYS A 6 1.70 10.88 10.33
CA LYS A 6 2.11 10.14 9.12
C LYS A 6 1.75 8.66 9.22
N LEU A 7 2.06 8.03 10.35
CA LEU A 7 1.72 6.64 10.62
C LEU A 7 0.20 6.43 10.59
N LYS A 8 -0.55 7.31 11.24
CA LYS A 8 -2.01 7.27 11.26
C LYS A 8 -2.60 7.27 9.84
N ILE A 9 -2.12 8.12 8.94
CA ILE A 9 -2.60 8.16 7.55
C ILE A 9 -2.39 6.81 6.84
N LEU A 10 -1.23 6.19 7.00
CA LEU A 10 -0.94 4.89 6.37
C LEU A 10 -1.79 3.77 6.95
N LEU A 11 -2.02 3.77 8.27
CA LEU A 11 -2.89 2.80 8.94
C LEU A 11 -4.36 2.99 8.54
N GLU A 12 -4.85 4.23 8.47
CA GLU A 12 -6.21 4.53 8.01
C GLU A 12 -6.42 4.09 6.55
N ARG A 13 -5.41 4.27 5.68
CA ARG A 13 -5.43 3.72 4.32
C ARG A 13 -5.58 2.19 4.33
N ARG A 14 -4.84 1.48 5.20
CA ARG A 14 -4.98 0.02 5.35
C ARG A 14 -6.39 -0.36 5.76
N GLU A 15 -6.93 0.32 6.76
CA GLU A 15 -8.27 0.05 7.28
C GLU A 15 -9.37 0.35 6.25
N TYR A 16 -9.25 1.42 5.48
CA TYR A 16 -10.16 1.72 4.37
C TYR A 16 -10.28 0.52 3.42
N PHE A 17 -9.13 0.00 2.96
CA PHE A 17 -9.08 -1.12 2.03
C PHE A 17 -9.56 -2.44 2.65
N LYS A 18 -9.17 -2.74 3.90
CA LYS A 18 -9.67 -3.90 4.65
C LYS A 18 -11.20 -3.88 4.79
N ASN A 19 -11.78 -2.69 5.00
CA ASN A 19 -13.23 -2.52 5.16
C ASN A 19 -13.98 -2.59 3.83
N LEU A 20 -13.42 -1.96 2.78
CA LEU A 20 -14.04 -1.96 1.45
C LEU A 20 -13.99 -3.34 0.79
N PHE A 21 -12.94 -4.11 1.07
CA PHE A 21 -12.72 -5.44 0.51
C PHE A 21 -12.44 -6.42 1.65
N PRO A 22 -13.47 -6.83 2.42
CA PRO A 22 -13.28 -7.66 3.60
C PRO A 22 -12.78 -9.06 3.25
N LYS A 23 -11.86 -9.58 4.06
CA LYS A 23 -11.43 -10.98 4.02
C LYS A 23 -12.56 -11.87 4.53
N ILE A 24 -12.68 -13.07 3.95
CA ILE A 24 -13.44 -14.17 4.56
C ILE A 24 -12.77 -14.50 5.90
N LYS A 25 -13.54 -14.51 6.98
CA LYS A 25 -13.06 -14.79 8.33
C LYS A 25 -12.34 -16.15 8.39
N GLY A 26 -11.14 -16.17 8.96
CA GLY A 26 -10.32 -17.39 9.10
C GLY A 26 -9.46 -17.74 7.89
N CYS A 27 -9.45 -16.91 6.85
CA CYS A 27 -8.53 -17.08 5.72
C CYS A 27 -7.32 -16.14 5.85
N ASN A 28 -6.13 -16.71 5.91
CA ASN A 28 -4.87 -15.95 5.82
C ASN A 28 -4.70 -15.32 4.41
N PHE A 29 -5.30 -15.96 3.41
CA PHE A 29 -5.28 -15.55 2.00
C PHE A 29 -6.65 -15.03 1.54
N ARG A 30 -6.63 -14.03 0.65
CA ARG A 30 -7.80 -13.67 -0.15
C ARG A 30 -8.06 -14.80 -1.15
N ARG A 31 -9.00 -15.69 -0.79
CA ARG A 31 -9.49 -16.78 -1.67
C ARG A 31 -10.89 -16.50 -2.19
N ASP A 32 -11.35 -15.25 -2.13
CA ASP A 32 -12.53 -14.79 -2.86
C ASP A 32 -12.19 -14.79 -4.37
N ILE A 33 -12.27 -15.99 -4.95
CA ILE A 33 -11.82 -16.36 -6.31
C ILE A 33 -12.53 -15.54 -7.40
N GLU A 34 -13.64 -14.87 -7.09
CA GLU A 34 -14.38 -14.10 -8.09
C GLU A 34 -13.72 -12.76 -8.45
N PHE A 35 -12.84 -12.20 -7.60
CA PHE A 35 -12.28 -10.86 -7.86
C PHE A 35 -10.76 -10.73 -7.86
N GLY A 36 -10.00 -11.77 -7.47
CA GLY A 36 -8.53 -11.76 -7.50
C GLY A 36 -7.91 -10.57 -6.75
N LEU A 37 -8.55 -10.15 -5.65
CA LEU A 37 -8.24 -8.88 -5.00
C LEU A 37 -6.94 -8.95 -4.20
N PRO A 38 -6.09 -7.90 -4.26
CA PRO A 38 -4.83 -7.89 -3.53
C PRO A 38 -5.04 -7.85 -2.00
N ASN A 39 -3.92 -7.92 -1.28
CA ASN A 39 -3.75 -7.73 0.15
C ASN A 39 -3.02 -6.40 0.40
N THR A 40 -3.37 -5.73 1.49
CA THR A 40 -2.76 -4.44 1.82
C THR A 40 -1.31 -4.65 2.19
N CYS A 41 -0.39 -3.91 1.57
CA CYS A 41 1.00 -3.86 2.00
C CYS A 41 1.09 -3.34 3.44
N PRO A 42 1.86 -3.98 4.34
CA PRO A 42 2.00 -3.50 5.71
C PRO A 42 2.68 -2.13 5.79
N ALA A 43 3.56 -1.79 4.84
CA ALA A 43 4.26 -0.52 4.83
C ALA A 43 3.39 0.64 4.30
N CYS A 44 3.05 0.64 3.01
CA CYS A 44 2.34 1.77 2.41
C CYS A 44 0.83 1.73 2.56
N GLY A 45 0.26 0.56 2.86
CA GLY A 45 -1.17 0.39 3.06
C GLY A 45 -2.06 0.32 1.82
N TYR A 46 -1.51 0.42 0.61
CA TYR A 46 -2.23 0.15 -0.63
C TYR A 46 -2.46 -1.36 -0.85
N PHE A 47 -3.47 -1.73 -1.62
CA PHE A 47 -3.70 -3.11 -2.07
C PHE A 47 -2.75 -3.48 -3.19
N THR A 48 -1.56 -3.98 -2.85
CA THR A 48 -0.50 -4.24 -3.84
C THR A 48 0.03 -5.67 -3.82
N LEU A 49 -0.34 -6.49 -2.83
CA LEU A 49 0.24 -7.82 -2.65
C LEU A 49 -0.76 -8.89 -3.11
N SER A 50 -0.40 -9.80 -4.00
CA SER A 50 -1.26 -10.93 -4.35
C SER A 50 -1.47 -11.86 -3.15
N GLU A 51 -0.46 -11.99 -2.28
CA GLU A 51 -0.47 -12.86 -1.11
C GLU A 51 0.21 -12.17 0.09
N ARG A 52 -0.12 -12.60 1.32
CA ARG A 52 0.58 -12.14 2.53
C ARG A 52 1.62 -13.18 2.97
N CYS A 53 2.73 -12.70 3.52
CA CYS A 53 3.84 -13.51 4.04
C CYS A 53 4.47 -14.40 2.95
N SER A 54 4.55 -13.88 1.73
CA SER A 54 4.99 -14.61 0.53
C SER A 54 6.26 -14.04 -0.11
N TRP A 55 7.01 -13.19 0.60
CA TRP A 55 8.22 -12.52 0.12
C TRP A 55 7.98 -11.61 -1.10
N GLN A 56 6.73 -11.22 -1.34
CA GLN A 56 6.41 -10.32 -2.44
C GLN A 56 6.86 -8.90 -2.10
N ILE A 57 7.53 -8.26 -3.08
CA ILE A 57 7.92 -6.86 -2.99
C ILE A 57 6.76 -5.98 -3.45
N CYS A 58 6.39 -4.99 -2.63
CA CYS A 58 5.37 -4.01 -2.99
C CYS A 58 5.84 -3.12 -4.16
N PRO A 59 5.12 -3.06 -5.29
CA PRO A 59 5.50 -2.22 -6.45
C PRO A 59 5.41 -0.71 -6.18
N ILE A 60 4.70 -0.28 -5.13
CA ILE A 60 4.57 1.14 -4.79
C ILE A 60 5.70 1.58 -3.84
N CYS A 61 5.97 0.77 -2.82
CA CYS A 61 6.85 1.19 -1.72
C CYS A 61 8.05 0.31 -1.50
N PHE A 62 8.27 -0.76 -2.27
CA PHE A 62 9.45 -1.63 -2.21
C PHE A 62 9.68 -2.41 -0.92
N TRP A 63 8.74 -2.39 0.01
CA TRP A 63 8.78 -3.27 1.18
C TRP A 63 8.55 -4.73 0.76
N GLU A 64 9.41 -5.64 1.19
CA GLU A 64 9.22 -7.08 1.01
C GLU A 64 8.36 -7.66 2.14
N ASP A 65 7.29 -8.37 1.78
CA ASP A 65 6.37 -8.96 2.75
C ASP A 65 6.91 -10.28 3.33
N GLU A 66 7.87 -10.16 4.24
CA GLU A 66 8.46 -11.24 5.04
C GLU A 66 7.60 -11.68 6.24
N GLY A 67 6.38 -11.13 6.36
CA GLY A 67 5.40 -11.48 7.39
C GLY A 67 5.33 -10.54 8.60
N GLN A 68 6.18 -9.51 8.66
CA GLN A 68 6.08 -8.43 9.65
C GLN A 68 4.80 -7.59 9.45
N ASP A 69 4.15 -7.18 10.55
CA ASP A 69 2.92 -6.37 10.51
C ASP A 69 2.82 -5.40 11.72
N ASP A 70 1.62 -4.92 12.05
CA ASP A 70 1.39 -3.86 13.03
C ASP A 70 1.86 -4.20 14.45
N PHE A 71 1.73 -5.46 14.86
CA PHE A 71 2.01 -5.89 16.24
C PHE A 71 3.50 -5.92 16.56
N ASP A 72 4.35 -6.03 15.55
CA ASP A 72 5.80 -6.12 15.66
C ASP A 72 6.52 -5.05 14.81
N ALA A 73 5.82 -3.96 14.48
CA ALA A 73 6.27 -2.94 13.54
C ALA A 73 7.58 -2.23 13.93
N ASP A 74 7.91 -2.19 15.23
CA ASP A 74 9.14 -1.57 15.73
C ASP A 74 10.35 -2.52 15.72
N THR A 75 10.13 -3.81 15.47
CA THR A 75 11.20 -4.80 15.38
C THR A 75 11.95 -4.65 14.06
N VAL A 76 13.26 -4.88 14.07
CA VAL A 76 14.07 -4.96 12.85
C VAL A 76 14.29 -6.43 12.52
N TYR A 77 13.68 -6.90 11.42
CA TYR A 77 13.81 -8.29 10.97
C TYR A 77 15.15 -8.53 10.24
N GLY A 78 15.67 -7.53 9.55
CA GLY A 78 16.89 -7.67 8.73
C GLY A 78 16.55 -7.94 7.26
N GLY A 79 17.38 -8.76 6.62
CA GLY A 79 17.08 -9.29 5.29
C GLY A 79 16.95 -8.22 4.19
N PRO A 80 16.06 -8.42 3.20
CA PRO A 80 15.84 -7.48 2.10
C PRO A 80 15.33 -6.10 2.52
N ASN A 81 14.66 -5.99 3.68
CA ASN A 81 14.24 -4.71 4.27
C ASN A 81 15.37 -4.00 5.07
N GLY A 82 16.54 -4.63 5.16
CA GLY A 82 17.77 -4.06 5.70
C GLY A 82 17.67 -3.78 7.21
N LYS A 83 18.14 -2.60 7.63
CA LYS A 83 18.14 -2.20 9.06
C LYS A 83 16.85 -1.46 9.48
N SER A 84 15.84 -1.44 8.62
CA SER A 84 14.61 -0.70 8.86
C SER A 84 13.63 -1.55 9.66
N SER A 85 13.04 -0.96 10.70
CA SER A 85 11.77 -1.46 11.23
C SER A 85 10.63 -0.99 10.32
N LEU A 86 9.50 -1.70 10.31
CA LEU A 86 8.32 -1.30 9.56
C LEU A 86 7.84 0.13 9.93
N THR A 87 7.90 0.51 11.21
CA THR A 87 7.58 1.87 11.68
C THR A 87 8.50 2.91 11.05
N SER A 88 9.82 2.68 11.10
CA SER A 88 10.79 3.62 10.54
C SER A 88 10.62 3.75 9.02
N TYR A 89 10.34 2.62 8.34
CA TYR A 89 10.13 2.58 6.91
C TYR A 89 8.88 3.34 6.49
N ARG A 90 7.76 3.16 7.20
CA ARG A 90 6.51 3.89 6.99
C ARG A 90 6.72 5.40 7.02
N ILE A 91 7.46 5.90 8.00
CA ILE A 91 7.75 7.34 8.15
C ILE A 91 8.59 7.84 6.98
N ASN A 92 9.63 7.10 6.59
CA ASN A 92 10.49 7.47 5.47
C ASN A 92 9.72 7.47 4.14
N PHE A 93 9.01 6.36 3.85
CA PHE A 93 8.16 6.22 2.68
C PHE A 93 7.17 7.38 2.57
N PHE A 94 6.48 7.75 3.65
CA PHE A 94 5.56 8.87 3.61
C PHE A 94 6.23 10.16 3.13
N ASN A 95 7.39 10.52 3.69
CA ASN A 95 8.07 11.77 3.33
C ASN A 95 8.53 11.76 1.86
N GLU A 96 9.17 10.67 1.44
CA GLU A 96 9.67 10.54 0.07
C GLU A 96 8.53 10.48 -0.94
N PHE A 97 7.42 9.82 -0.60
CA PHE A 97 6.25 9.73 -1.47
C PHE A 97 5.53 11.06 -1.63
N GLU A 98 5.38 11.85 -0.56
CA GLU A 98 4.83 13.22 -0.66
C GLU A 98 5.72 14.13 -1.51
N LYS A 99 7.05 14.03 -1.34
CA LYS A 99 8.01 14.76 -2.18
C LYS A 99 7.88 14.35 -3.64
N PHE A 100 7.86 13.05 -3.93
CA PHE A 100 7.67 12.51 -5.27
C PHE A 100 6.37 13.02 -5.92
N LYS A 101 5.24 12.99 -5.19
CA LYS A 101 3.95 13.51 -5.67
C LYS A 101 3.98 15.02 -5.97
N THR A 102 4.76 15.77 -5.21
CA THR A 102 4.92 17.22 -5.39
C THR A 102 5.75 17.53 -6.63
N GLU A 103 6.87 16.83 -6.81
CA GLU A 103 7.77 17.00 -7.95
C GLU A 103 7.12 16.56 -9.28
N ASN A 104 6.27 15.55 -9.23
CA ASN A 104 5.60 14.97 -10.40
C ASN A 104 4.15 15.43 -10.56
N LYS A 105 3.79 16.59 -10.00
CA LYS A 105 2.39 17.00 -9.84
C LYS A 105 1.56 17.12 -11.12
N GLU A 106 2.19 17.30 -12.28
CA GLU A 106 1.51 17.41 -13.58
C GLU A 106 1.47 16.07 -14.34
N SER A 107 1.99 14.98 -13.77
CA SER A 107 1.99 13.66 -14.39
C SER A 107 0.62 12.98 -14.26
N GLU A 108 0.16 12.36 -15.34
CA GLU A 108 -1.08 11.56 -15.35
C GLU A 108 -1.09 10.48 -14.27
N SER A 109 0.04 9.78 -14.04
CA SER A 109 0.15 8.79 -12.98
C SER A 109 -0.13 9.36 -11.59
N ILE A 110 0.26 10.62 -11.36
CA ILE A 110 0.01 11.31 -10.09
C ILE A 110 -1.45 11.76 -10.00
N SER A 111 -2.09 12.10 -11.12
CA SER A 111 -3.52 12.41 -11.16
C SER A 111 -4.37 11.22 -10.74
N GLU A 112 -4.11 10.02 -11.30
CA GLU A 112 -4.83 8.79 -10.92
C GLU A 112 -4.54 8.39 -9.45
N LEU A 113 -3.29 8.55 -8.99
CA LEU A 113 -2.94 8.34 -7.59
C LEU A 113 -3.70 9.29 -6.65
N ARG A 114 -3.82 10.57 -7.00
CA ARG A 114 -4.57 11.55 -6.21
C ARG A 114 -6.06 11.23 -6.18
N LEU A 115 -6.62 10.75 -7.28
CA LEU A 115 -8.00 10.28 -7.32
C LEU A 115 -8.20 9.11 -6.35
N LEU A 116 -7.26 8.16 -6.33
CA LEU A 116 -7.30 7.05 -5.37
C LEU A 116 -7.19 7.53 -3.91
N GLU A 117 -6.27 8.45 -3.62
CA GLU A 117 -6.14 9.07 -2.28
C GLU A 117 -7.39 9.84 -1.88
N HIS A 118 -8.05 10.49 -2.83
CA HIS A 118 -9.35 11.13 -2.60
C HIS A 118 -10.42 10.10 -2.23
N TYR A 119 -10.51 8.96 -2.91
CA TYR A 119 -11.44 7.89 -2.55
C TYR A 119 -11.19 7.33 -1.15
N ILE A 120 -9.92 7.13 -0.78
CA ILE A 120 -9.54 6.69 0.57
C ILE A 120 -10.02 7.69 1.62
N THR A 121 -9.73 8.99 1.42
CA THR A 121 -10.03 10.04 2.39
C THR A 121 -11.51 10.42 2.46
N SER A 122 -12.24 10.29 1.35
CA SER A 122 -13.71 10.46 1.30
C SER A 122 -14.49 9.19 1.65
N ASN A 123 -13.79 8.08 1.91
CA ASN A 123 -14.37 6.78 2.26
C ASN A 123 -15.36 6.26 1.21
N GLU A 124 -14.99 6.37 -0.08
CA GLU A 124 -15.75 5.86 -1.22
C GLU A 124 -16.08 4.37 -1.05
N LYS A 125 -17.31 3.99 -1.42
CA LYS A 125 -17.87 2.64 -1.22
C LYS A 125 -18.08 1.88 -2.53
N ASP A 126 -17.98 2.56 -3.66
CA ASP A 126 -18.05 1.93 -4.98
C ASP A 126 -16.78 1.10 -5.25
N ILE A 127 -16.88 -0.19 -4.94
CA ILE A 127 -15.81 -1.18 -5.11
C ILE A 127 -15.26 -1.19 -6.53
N VAL A 128 -16.12 -1.06 -7.54
CA VAL A 128 -15.71 -1.15 -8.96
C VAL A 128 -14.86 0.07 -9.31
N LYS A 129 -15.29 1.28 -8.93
CA LYS A 129 -14.50 2.50 -9.16
C LYS A 129 -13.14 2.42 -8.49
N VAL A 130 -13.11 2.02 -7.22
CA VAL A 130 -11.86 1.95 -6.45
C VAL A 130 -10.92 0.90 -7.02
N LYS A 131 -11.45 -0.26 -7.43
CA LYS A 131 -10.67 -1.33 -8.07
C LYS A 131 -10.05 -0.86 -9.39
N VAL A 132 -10.84 -0.27 -10.28
CA VAL A 132 -10.34 0.21 -11.59
C VAL A 132 -9.27 1.28 -11.42
N THR A 133 -9.48 2.25 -10.52
CA THR A 133 -8.45 3.28 -10.25
C THR A 133 -7.20 2.67 -9.63
N MET A 134 -7.33 1.71 -8.71
CA MET A 134 -6.18 1.01 -8.13
C MET A 134 -5.38 0.26 -9.21
N GLU A 135 -6.03 -0.48 -10.11
CA GLU A 135 -5.37 -1.23 -11.17
C GLU A 135 -4.57 -0.31 -12.11
N LYS A 136 -5.13 0.86 -12.46
CA LYS A 136 -4.39 1.88 -13.23
C LYS A 136 -3.14 2.36 -12.49
N VAL A 137 -3.28 2.69 -11.21
CA VAL A 137 -2.15 3.12 -10.37
C VAL A 137 -1.08 2.02 -10.35
N LEU A 138 -1.45 0.77 -10.09
CA LEU A 138 -0.50 -0.34 -10.02
C LEU A 138 0.24 -0.55 -11.35
N ASN A 139 -0.49 -0.56 -12.48
CA ASN A 139 0.12 -0.70 -13.80
C ASN A 139 1.14 0.42 -14.09
N ASP A 140 0.86 1.65 -13.67
CA ASP A 140 1.76 2.79 -13.83
C ASP A 140 3.03 2.68 -12.98
N PHE A 141 2.94 2.14 -11.78
CA PHE A 141 4.09 1.93 -10.89
C PHE A 141 4.91 0.70 -11.31
N GLU A 142 4.27 -0.40 -11.71
CA GLU A 142 4.94 -1.59 -12.24
C GLU A 142 5.67 -1.33 -13.56
N ALA A 143 5.08 -0.58 -14.48
CA ALA A 143 5.74 -0.20 -15.74
C ALA A 143 6.99 0.67 -15.54
N LYS A 144 7.12 1.34 -14.39
CA LYS A 144 8.33 2.09 -14.01
C LYS A 144 9.39 1.20 -13.38
N LEU A 145 9.01 0.05 -12.85
CA LEU A 145 9.93 -0.94 -12.27
C LEU A 145 10.60 -1.83 -13.30
N LEU A 146 9.91 -2.15 -14.38
CA LEU A 146 10.45 -2.94 -15.50
C LEU A 146 11.49 -2.19 -16.36
N LYS A 147 11.90 -0.99 -15.95
CA LYS A 147 12.92 -0.17 -16.61
C LYS A 147 14.29 -0.23 -15.93
N PHE A 148 14.47 -1.11 -14.95
CA PHE A 148 15.72 -1.38 -14.26
C PHE A 148 16.15 -2.83 -14.45
#